data_AF-A0A454D4Y8-F1
#
_entry.id   AF-A0A454D4Y8-F1
#
_cell.length_a   1.000
_cell.length_b   1.000
_cell.length_c   1.000
_cell.angle_alpha   90.00
_cell.angle_beta   90.00
_cell.angle_gamma   90.00
#
_symmetry.space_group_name_H-M   'P 1'
#
loop_
_entity.id
_entity.type
_entity.pdbx_description
1 polymer ?
#
loop_
_entity_poly.entity_id
_entity_poly.type
_entity_poly.pdbx_seq_one_letter_code
_entity_poly.pdbx_strand_id
1 'polypeptide(L)'
;MISTYLQHDVSGAYKGFQGGATYFHIMNIGNVDFVPFASVSYQSKDYVDYYFGVTDKEARANRKAYKGDATVNYGLGYKLVVPITEHWQISQVSQYTRLGSGISDSSIVDGANQWAVGATVSYNF
;
A
#
# COMPACT_ATOMS: atom_id res chain seq x y z
N MET A 1 7.21 11.21 12.62
CA MET A 1 8.06 11.19 11.40
C MET A 1 7.14 11.16 10.19
N ILE A 2 7.48 11.89 9.12
CA ILE A 2 6.74 11.84 7.86
C ILE A 2 7.66 11.25 6.80
N SER A 3 7.13 10.33 6.01
CA SER A 3 7.77 9.82 4.80
C SER A 3 6.88 10.14 3.60
N THR A 4 7.48 10.51 2.48
CA THR A 4 6.76 10.83 1.24
C THR A 4 7.48 10.20 0.06
N TYR A 5 6.72 9.81 -0.97
CA TYR A 5 7.28 9.36 -2.23
C TYR A 5 6.50 9.93 -3.41
N LEU A 6 7.18 10.06 -4.54
CA LEU A 6 6.60 10.39 -5.83
C LEU A 6 7.29 9.54 -6.89
N GLN A 7 6.52 8.91 -7.77
CA GLN A 7 7.00 8.07 -8.85
C GLN A 7 6.23 8.40 -10.12
N HIS A 8 6.94 8.42 -11.24
CA HIS A 8 6.40 8.68 -12.57
C HIS A 8 7.04 7.71 -13.55
N ASP A 9 6.27 7.25 -14.53
CA ASP A 9 6.77 6.39 -15.60
C ASP A 9 7.67 7.15 -16.56
N VAL A 10 8.97 6.85 -16.55
CA VAL A 10 9.95 7.43 -17.48
C VAL A 10 10.02 6.67 -18.80
N SER A 11 9.57 5.41 -18.83
CA SER A 11 9.61 4.56 -20.03
C SER A 11 8.52 4.89 -21.05
N GLY A 12 7.44 5.55 -20.61
CA GLY A 12 6.31 5.93 -21.44
C GLY A 12 5.32 4.78 -21.73
N ALA A 13 5.46 3.64 -21.05
CA ALA A 13 4.59 2.47 -21.18
C ALA A 13 3.15 2.76 -20.73
N TYR A 14 2.98 3.53 -19.67
CA TYR A 14 1.66 3.92 -19.16
C TYR A 14 1.54 5.40 -18.81
N LYS A 15 2.64 6.16 -18.72
CA LYS A 15 2.65 7.63 -18.48
C LYS A 15 1.92 8.09 -17.21
N GLY A 16 1.69 7.15 -16.29
CA GLY A 16 1.04 7.43 -15.02
C GLY A 16 2.04 7.91 -13.97
N PHE A 17 1.51 8.57 -12.95
CA PHE A 17 2.23 8.87 -11.72
C PHE A 17 1.50 8.34 -10.50
N GLN A 18 2.27 8.12 -9.45
CA GLN A 18 1.77 7.83 -8.11
C GLN A 18 2.57 8.58 -7.08
N GLY A 19 1.93 8.95 -5.98
CA GLY A 19 2.60 9.58 -4.87
C GLY A 19 1.91 9.24 -3.57
N GLY A 20 2.60 9.44 -2.46
CA GLY A 20 2.01 9.18 -1.16
C GLY A 20 2.78 9.81 -0.02
N ALA A 21 2.11 9.86 1.12
CA ALA A 21 2.65 10.32 2.37
C ALA A 21 2.24 9.35 3.48
N THR A 22 3.16 9.08 4.40
CA THR A 22 2.92 8.26 5.58
C THR A 22 3.42 8.99 6.80
N TYR A 23 2.57 9.13 7.80
CA TYR A 23 2.92 9.64 9.12
C TYR A 23 3.11 8.46 10.07
N PHE A 24 4.24 8.46 10.78
CA PHE A 24 4.59 7.50 11.82
C PHE A 24 4.71 8.21 13.16
N HIS A 25 4.11 7.64 14.20
CA HIS A 25 4.30 8.07 15.57
C HIS A 25 5.03 6.97 16.35
N ILE A 26 6.21 7.26 16.89
CA ILE A 26 7.02 6.26 17.61
C ILE A 26 6.67 6.38 19.09
N MET A 27 6.22 5.28 19.67
CA MET A 27 5.91 5.16 21.09
C MET A 27 6.82 4.09 21.70
N ASN A 28 7.65 4.48 22.66
CA ASN A 28 8.49 3.52 23.37
C ASN A 28 7.72 3.00 24.58
N ILE A 29 7.50 1.69 24.64
CA ILE A 29 6.80 1.01 25.73
C ILE A 29 7.76 -0.02 26.33
N GLY A 30 8.49 0.39 27.36
CA GLY A 30 9.58 -0.42 27.91
C GLY A 30 10.70 -0.61 26.89
N ASN A 31 10.99 -1.85 26.53
CA ASN A 31 11.95 -2.20 25.48
C ASN A 31 11.32 -2.39 24.09
N VAL A 32 9.99 -2.21 23.96
CA VAL A 32 9.29 -2.41 22.69
C VAL A 32 8.97 -1.06 22.05
N ASP A 33 9.24 -0.92 20.76
CA ASP A 33 8.74 0.22 19.99
C ASP A 33 7.41 -0.15 19.34
N PHE A 34 6.36 0.57 19.73
CA PHE A 34 5.07 0.55 19.04
C PHE A 34 5.00 1.77 18.12
N VAL A 35 4.86 1.51 16.83
CA VAL A 35 4.88 2.55 15.79
C VAL A 35 3.58 2.51 15.00
N PRO A 36 2.48 3.13 15.49
CA PRO A 36 1.30 3.36 14.70
C PRO A 36 1.61 4.30 13.53
N PHE A 37 0.98 4.05 12.39
CA PHE A 37 1.14 4.87 11.20
C PHE A 37 -0.14 4.97 10.39
N ALA A 38 -0.29 6.11 9.70
CA ALA A 38 -1.36 6.35 8.75
C ALA A 38 -0.75 6.83 7.43
N SER A 39 -1.29 6.36 6.32
CA SER A 39 -0.81 6.71 4.98
C SER A 39 -1.94 7.16 4.07
N VAL A 40 -1.59 8.00 3.11
CA VAL A 40 -2.42 8.37 1.99
C VAL A 40 -1.58 8.20 0.72
N SER A 41 -2.16 7.60 -0.30
CA SER A 41 -1.52 7.50 -1.62
C SER A 41 -2.49 7.89 -2.73
N TYR A 42 -2.01 8.65 -3.68
CA TYR A 42 -2.72 9.02 -4.90
C TYR A 42 -2.12 8.25 -6.08
N GLN A 43 -2.98 7.72 -6.93
CA GLN A 43 -2.62 7.04 -8.17
C GLN A 43 -3.41 7.66 -9.31
N SER A 44 -2.69 8.09 -10.35
CA SER A 44 -3.29 8.69 -11.53
C SER A 44 -4.16 7.70 -12.32
N LYS A 45 -5.09 8.24 -13.11
CA LYS A 45 -5.95 7.47 -14.01
C LYS A 45 -5.16 6.49 -14.87
N ASP A 46 -4.09 6.93 -15.49
CA ASP A 46 -3.33 6.10 -16.43
C ASP A 46 -2.58 4.95 -15.71
N TYR A 47 -2.11 5.19 -14.49
CA TYR A 47 -1.55 4.13 -13.64
C TYR A 47 -2.64 3.09 -13.30
N VAL A 48 -3.80 3.56 -12.85
CA VAL A 48 -4.88 2.68 -12.44
C VAL A 48 -5.44 1.89 -13.62
N ASP A 49 -5.62 2.52 -14.77
CA ASP A 49 -6.10 1.87 -16.00
C ASP A 49 -5.10 0.83 -16.51
N TYR A 50 -3.80 1.09 -16.39
CA TYR A 50 -2.77 0.14 -16.82
C TYR A 50 -2.70 -1.12 -15.95
N TYR A 51 -2.83 -0.99 -14.63
CA TYR A 51 -2.72 -2.13 -13.70
C TYR A 51 -4.06 -2.80 -13.37
N PHE A 52 -5.16 -2.05 -13.43
CA PHE A 52 -6.48 -2.50 -13.00
C PHE A 52 -7.56 -2.35 -14.07
N GLY A 53 -7.24 -1.80 -15.24
CA GLY A 53 -8.15 -1.78 -16.39
C GLY A 53 -8.36 -3.18 -16.96
N VAL A 54 -9.53 -3.36 -17.58
CA VAL A 54 -9.88 -4.57 -18.33
C VAL A 54 -10.41 -4.10 -19.67
N THR A 55 -9.70 -4.44 -20.75
CA THR A 55 -10.13 -4.07 -22.11
C THR A 55 -11.33 -4.90 -22.55
N ASP A 56 -12.08 -4.43 -23.55
CA ASP A 56 -13.22 -5.17 -24.11
C ASP A 56 -12.83 -6.55 -24.66
N LYS A 57 -11.57 -6.70 -25.11
CA LYS A 57 -11.03 -7.98 -25.60
C LYS A 57 -10.71 -8.96 -24.46
N GLU A 58 -10.44 -8.44 -23.27
CA GLU A 58 -10.18 -9.23 -22.06
C GLU A 58 -11.45 -9.50 -21.26
N ALA A 59 -12.54 -8.81 -21.60
CA ALA A 59 -13.82 -8.96 -20.93
C ALA A 59 -14.40 -10.38 -21.11
N ARG A 60 -14.83 -10.96 -20.01
CA ARG A 60 -15.49 -12.28 -19.93
C ARG A 60 -16.68 -12.20 -18.97
N ALA A 61 -17.52 -13.23 -18.94
CA ALA A 61 -18.72 -13.26 -18.11
C ALA A 61 -18.45 -12.94 -16.61
N ASN A 62 -17.28 -13.33 -16.10
CA ASN A 62 -16.83 -13.10 -14.73
C ASN A 62 -15.77 -11.98 -14.58
N ARG A 63 -15.43 -11.26 -15.65
CA ARG A 63 -14.45 -10.17 -15.66
C ARG A 63 -14.93 -9.08 -16.61
N LYS A 64 -15.71 -8.13 -16.11
CA LYS A 64 -16.27 -7.05 -16.93
C LYS A 64 -15.18 -6.06 -17.35
N ALA A 65 -15.34 -5.50 -18.55
CA ALA A 65 -14.52 -4.37 -18.99
C ALA A 65 -14.59 -3.24 -17.94
N TYR A 66 -13.45 -2.63 -17.68
CA TYR A 66 -13.30 -1.61 -16.67
C TYR A 66 -12.23 -0.63 -17.12
N LYS A 67 -12.49 0.66 -16.97
CA LYS A 67 -11.51 1.70 -17.24
C LYS A 67 -11.14 2.35 -15.92
N GLY A 68 -9.88 2.26 -15.54
CA GLY A 68 -9.37 2.83 -14.30
C GLY A 68 -9.59 4.33 -14.22
N ASP A 69 -9.80 4.86 -13.02
CA ASP A 69 -9.86 6.30 -12.76
C ASP A 69 -8.86 6.70 -11.68
N ALA A 70 -8.49 7.99 -11.66
CA ALA A 70 -7.61 8.52 -10.64
C ALA A 70 -8.22 8.29 -9.25
N THR A 71 -7.39 7.89 -8.29
CA THR A 71 -7.91 7.45 -6.99
C THR A 71 -6.96 7.77 -5.86
N VAL A 72 -7.53 7.85 -4.66
CA VAL A 72 -6.81 8.01 -3.40
C VAL A 72 -7.09 6.79 -2.53
N ASN A 73 -6.02 6.19 -2.02
CA ASN A 73 -6.08 5.11 -1.05
C ASN A 73 -5.67 5.61 0.33
N TYR A 74 -6.27 5.03 1.36
CA TYR A 74 -6.00 5.37 2.75
C TYR A 74 -5.49 4.13 3.48
N GLY A 75 -4.38 4.27 4.20
CA GLY A 75 -3.80 3.21 5.00
C GLY A 75 -3.76 3.56 6.47
N LEU A 76 -3.97 2.55 7.30
CA LEU A 76 -3.76 2.61 8.74
C LEU A 76 -3.08 1.31 9.17
N GLY A 77 -2.05 1.42 9.99
CA GLY A 77 -1.33 0.25 10.46
C GLY A 77 -0.51 0.54 11.69
N TYR A 78 0.20 -0.49 12.12
CA TYR A 78 1.19 -0.37 13.16
C TYR A 78 2.36 -1.30 12.89
N LYS A 79 3.52 -0.93 13.43
CA LYS A 79 4.69 -1.79 13.51
C LYS A 79 5.07 -1.98 14.97
N LEU A 80 5.26 -3.22 15.38
CA LEU A 80 5.86 -3.58 16.67
C LEU A 80 7.31 -3.97 16.42
N VAL A 81 8.22 -3.47 17.25
CA VAL A 81 9.63 -3.82 17.20
C VAL A 81 10.06 -4.27 18.59
N VAL A 82 10.43 -5.55 18.70
CA VAL A 82 10.75 -6.23 19.95
C VAL A 82 12.21 -6.69 19.90
N PRO A 83 13.11 -6.12 20.71
CA PRO A 83 14.45 -6.64 20.88
C PRO A 83 14.37 -7.93 21.70
N ILE A 84 14.91 -9.02 21.15
CA ILE A 84 14.98 -10.32 21.81
C ILE A 84 16.30 -10.44 22.58
N THR A 85 17.39 -9.97 21.98
CA THR A 85 18.71 -9.83 22.60
C THR A 85 19.37 -8.52 22.10
N GLU A 86 20.61 -8.26 22.50
CA GLU A 86 21.39 -7.11 22.00
C GLU A 86 21.61 -7.16 20.48
N HIS A 87 21.58 -8.35 19.89
CA HIS A 87 21.83 -8.56 18.46
C HIS A 87 20.57 -8.90 17.67
N TRP A 88 19.58 -9.54 18.29
CA TRP A 88 18.38 -10.02 17.62
C TRP A 88 17.18 -9.12 17.86
N GLN A 89 16.51 -8.74 16.77
CA GLN A 89 15.27 -7.99 16.79
C GLN A 89 14.21 -8.71 15.96
N ILE A 90 12.99 -8.76 16.48
CA ILE A 90 11.81 -9.18 15.73
C ILE A 90 10.92 -7.96 15.54
N SER A 91 10.39 -7.81 14.34
CA SER A 91 9.33 -6.84 14.08
C SER A 91 8.12 -7.51 13.47
N GLN A 92 6.95 -7.00 13.82
CA GLN A 92 5.68 -7.35 13.21
C GLN A 92 5.09 -6.07 12.61
N VAL A 93 4.50 -6.19 11.42
CA VAL A 93 3.75 -5.11 10.79
C VAL A 93 2.36 -5.61 10.43
N SER A 94 1.36 -4.79 10.73
CA SER A 94 -0.01 -5.01 10.29
C SER A 94 -0.53 -3.72 9.68
N GLN A 95 -1.08 -3.81 8.48
CA GLN A 95 -1.61 -2.68 7.74
C GLN A 95 -2.96 -3.02 7.13
N TYR A 96 -3.90 -2.11 7.31
CA TYR A 96 -5.14 -2.04 6.57
C TYR A 96 -5.04 -0.93 5.53
N THR A 97 -5.47 -1.21 4.31
CA THR A 97 -5.56 -0.22 3.23
C THR A 97 -6.95 -0.26 2.62
N ARG A 98 -7.62 0.90 2.62
CA ARG A 98 -8.86 1.11 1.89
C ARG A 98 -8.52 1.67 0.51
N LEU A 99 -8.79 0.88 -0.52
CA LEU A 99 -8.68 1.27 -1.92
C LEU A 99 -9.79 2.24 -2.28
N GLY A 100 -9.47 3.29 -3.04
CA GLY A 100 -10.48 4.18 -3.61
C GLY A 100 -11.17 3.55 -4.82
N SER A 101 -12.32 4.11 -5.20
CA SER A 101 -13.23 3.56 -6.24
C SER A 101 -12.55 3.31 -7.57
N GLY A 102 -11.60 4.14 -7.98
CA GLY A 102 -10.85 3.96 -9.22
C GLY A 102 -10.15 2.60 -9.35
N ILE A 103 -9.84 1.93 -8.24
CA ILE A 103 -9.29 0.56 -8.21
C ILE A 103 -10.33 -0.45 -7.75
N SER A 104 -11.07 -0.15 -6.68
CA SER A 104 -11.95 -1.13 -6.05
C SER A 104 -13.13 -1.55 -6.91
N ASP A 105 -13.53 -0.73 -7.87
CA ASP A 105 -14.64 -1.02 -8.78
C ASP A 105 -14.19 -1.90 -9.96
N SER A 106 -12.88 -2.16 -10.08
CA SER A 106 -12.35 -3.07 -11.09
C SER A 106 -12.79 -4.51 -10.83
N SER A 107 -13.18 -5.21 -11.90
CA SER A 107 -13.64 -6.60 -11.82
C SER A 107 -12.55 -7.61 -11.48
N ILE A 108 -11.27 -7.19 -11.41
CA ILE A 108 -10.14 -8.02 -10.98
C ILE A 108 -9.73 -7.76 -9.54
N VAL A 109 -10.45 -6.90 -8.82
CA VAL A 109 -10.21 -6.59 -7.41
C VAL A 109 -11.37 -7.16 -6.60
N ASP A 110 -11.06 -8.10 -5.70
CA ASP A 110 -12.09 -8.77 -4.90
C ASP A 110 -12.80 -7.83 -3.91
N GLY A 111 -12.13 -6.75 -3.49
CA GLY A 111 -12.74 -5.76 -2.64
C GLY A 111 -11.87 -4.56 -2.34
N ALA A 112 -12.52 -3.49 -1.85
CA ALA A 112 -11.84 -2.26 -1.49
C ALA A 112 -10.99 -2.34 -0.21
N ASN A 113 -11.11 -3.42 0.58
CA ASN A 113 -10.44 -3.57 1.86
C ASN A 113 -9.27 -4.54 1.73
N GLN A 114 -8.05 -4.05 1.94
CA GLN A 114 -6.82 -4.82 1.81
C GLN A 114 -6.14 -4.93 3.18
N TRP A 115 -5.78 -6.16 3.57
CA TRP A 115 -5.06 -6.42 4.81
C TRP A 115 -3.71 -7.04 4.49
N ALA A 116 -2.66 -6.50 5.11
CA ALA A 116 -1.31 -7.03 5.03
C ALA A 116 -0.78 -7.24 6.45
N VAL A 117 -0.28 -8.44 6.73
CA VAL A 117 0.37 -8.77 8.00
C VAL A 117 1.68 -9.47 7.67
N GLY A 118 2.75 -9.05 8.32
CA GLY A 118 4.08 -9.61 8.11
C GLY A 118 4.91 -9.56 9.37
N ALA A 119 5.93 -10.40 9.44
CA ALA A 119 6.94 -10.38 10.48
C ALA A 119 8.34 -10.43 9.86
N THR A 120 9.31 -9.85 10.54
CA THR A 120 10.70 -9.80 10.09
C THR A 120 11.62 -10.02 11.27
N VAL A 121 12.62 -10.87 11.09
CA VAL A 121 13.71 -11.06 12.05
C VAL A 121 14.95 -10.37 11.50
N SER A 122 15.66 -9.64 12.35
CA SER A 122 16.86 -8.89 11.97
C SER A 122 17.96 -9.14 13.00
N TYR A 123 19.19 -9.25 12.51
CA TYR A 123 20.39 -9.45 13.31
C TYR A 123 21.35 -8.28 13.09
N ASN A 124 21.83 -7.67 14.17
CA ASN A 124 22.80 -6.58 14.16
C ASN A 124 24.14 -7.07 14.72
N PHE A 125 25.23 -6.83 13.98
CA PHE A 125 26.60 -7.21 14.35
C PHE A 125 27.23 -6.19 15.30
#